data_AF-A0A109WDC8-F1
#
_entry.id   AF-A0A109WDC8-F1
#
_cell.length_a   1.000
_cell.length_b   1.000
_cell.length_c   1.000
_cell.angle_alpha   90.00
_cell.angle_beta   90.00
_cell.angle_gamma   90.00
#
_symmetry.space_group_name_H-M   'P 1'
#
loop_
_entity.id
_entity.type
_entity.pdbx_description
1 polymer ?
#
loop_
_entity_poly.entity_id
_entity_poly.type
_entity_poly.pdbx_seq_one_letter_code
_entity_poly.pdbx_strand_id
1 'polypeptide(L)'
;MGSNHEKVRQGERILLFALSDYVCKELKQTYGADWWEDGVLDILYDDQKRSLPLSGDWGTLVDSLDMALALLLFDLHWGDIFSRKLSVSNRTWVKELKGVRNNLAHLGGKDFTDDDTWRALDTMARLCASIDADSAEEIREILRELRYGSAAGSMNGTAAVSAPKTAAPNTSGILQSVLLSSLPSWRDVIKPHPDVAAGRYKNAEFAADLAQVARGEGSFEYRDPVEFFARTYVTEGMAGLLMQALRRIGGKDGEPVIQLKTAFGGGKTHSMLALYHMLRGTVPLSKIPAVQPVLARAGLSTLPKANVAVLVGTAIDPTRVQRPPHMPGLMIHTLWGEMAAQLAASAGNPKLYDYVKEADKKGVSPGSEAIVSCKIN
;
A
#
# COMPACT_ATOMS: atom_id res chain seq x y z
N MET A 1 23.49 16.01 2.59
CA MET A 1 22.23 15.57 1.98
C MET A 1 22.50 15.48 0.49
N GLY A 2 22.28 14.30 -0.11
CA GLY A 2 22.51 14.10 -1.56
C GLY A 2 21.58 14.98 -2.39
N SER A 3 21.98 15.23 -3.63
CA SER A 3 21.23 16.06 -4.59
C SER A 3 19.91 15.37 -4.98
N ASN A 4 18.87 16.13 -5.30
CA ASN A 4 17.54 15.59 -5.52
C ASN A 4 17.49 14.60 -6.68
N HIS A 5 18.20 14.87 -7.77
CA HIS A 5 18.33 13.93 -8.88
C HIS A 5 18.99 12.60 -8.50
N GLU A 6 19.88 12.57 -7.50
CA GLU A 6 20.48 11.32 -7.01
C GLU A 6 19.44 10.43 -6.35
N LYS A 7 18.51 11.04 -5.59
CA LYS A 7 17.36 10.33 -4.99
C LYS A 7 16.41 9.80 -6.05
N VAL A 8 16.09 10.61 -7.07
CA VAL A 8 15.28 10.15 -8.21
C VAL A 8 15.96 8.99 -8.93
N ARG A 9 17.28 9.07 -9.19
CA ARG A 9 18.04 8.00 -9.83
C ARG A 9 18.09 6.73 -8.98
N GLN A 10 18.18 6.85 -7.67
CA GLN A 10 18.12 5.70 -6.76
C GLN A 10 16.75 5.02 -6.85
N GLY A 11 15.65 5.79 -6.80
CA GLY A 11 14.30 5.25 -6.99
C GLY A 11 14.08 4.64 -8.36
N GLU A 12 14.61 5.26 -9.42
CA GLU A 12 14.57 4.74 -10.79
C GLU A 12 15.28 3.39 -10.91
N ARG A 13 16.45 3.24 -10.27
CA ARG A 13 17.20 1.99 -10.28
C ARG A 13 16.45 0.84 -9.60
N ILE A 14 15.83 1.11 -8.45
CA ILE A 14 15.01 0.12 -7.73
C ILE A 14 13.81 -0.29 -8.59
N LEU A 15 13.09 0.70 -9.13
CA LEU A 15 11.93 0.44 -9.99
C LEU A 15 12.33 -0.30 -11.27
N LEU A 16 13.47 0.04 -11.89
CA LEU A 16 13.95 -0.61 -13.10
C LEU A 16 14.12 -2.11 -12.88
N PHE A 17 14.75 -2.51 -11.79
CA PHE A 17 14.97 -3.93 -11.46
C PHE A 17 13.64 -4.69 -11.35
N ALA A 18 12.66 -4.14 -10.63
CA ALA A 18 11.35 -4.76 -10.49
C ALA A 18 10.54 -4.74 -11.80
N LEU A 19 10.60 -3.64 -12.55
CA LEU A 19 9.80 -3.42 -13.75
C LEU A 19 10.31 -4.24 -14.94
N SER A 20 11.63 -4.31 -15.17
CA SER A 20 12.20 -5.08 -16.28
C SER A 20 11.93 -6.57 -16.11
N ASP A 21 12.14 -7.11 -14.91
CA ASP A 21 11.84 -8.51 -14.60
C ASP A 21 10.34 -8.81 -14.75
N TYR A 22 9.46 -7.94 -14.25
CA TYR A 22 8.02 -8.08 -14.42
C TYR A 22 7.61 -8.07 -15.91
N VAL A 23 8.05 -7.07 -16.68
CA VAL A 23 7.73 -6.95 -18.11
C VAL A 23 8.22 -8.18 -18.87
N CYS A 24 9.46 -8.61 -18.67
CA CYS A 24 10.01 -9.78 -19.35
C CYS A 24 9.29 -11.08 -18.96
N LYS A 25 8.86 -11.24 -17.70
CA LYS A 25 8.10 -12.44 -17.27
C LYS A 25 6.77 -12.51 -17.99
N GLU A 26 6.12 -11.37 -18.13
CA GLU A 26 4.83 -11.22 -18.78
C GLU A 26 4.91 -11.45 -20.30
N LEU A 27 5.97 -10.95 -20.95
CA LEU A 27 6.27 -11.25 -22.35
C LEU A 27 6.54 -12.74 -22.55
N LYS A 28 7.38 -13.35 -21.70
CA LYS A 28 7.71 -14.78 -21.78
C LYS A 28 6.48 -15.68 -21.58
N GLN A 29 5.58 -15.31 -20.68
CA GLN A 29 4.31 -16.03 -20.50
C GLN A 29 3.40 -15.94 -21.73
N THR A 30 3.47 -14.83 -22.47
CA THR A 30 2.56 -14.56 -23.60
C THR A 30 3.10 -15.14 -24.92
N TYR A 31 4.38 -14.93 -25.20
CA TYR A 31 5.03 -15.27 -26.48
C TYR A 31 5.88 -16.56 -26.42
N GLY A 32 6.11 -17.13 -25.23
CA GLY A 32 6.78 -18.43 -25.11
C GLY A 32 8.29 -18.36 -25.33
N ALA A 33 8.82 -19.20 -26.24
CA ALA A 33 10.26 -19.33 -26.47
C ALA A 33 10.86 -18.09 -27.15
N ASP A 34 10.12 -17.50 -28.10
CA ASP A 34 10.56 -16.41 -28.96
C ASP A 34 10.18 -15.02 -28.42
N TRP A 35 9.87 -14.95 -27.12
CA TRP A 35 9.37 -13.75 -26.45
C TRP A 35 10.26 -12.51 -26.57
N TRP A 36 11.57 -12.70 -26.75
CA TRP A 36 12.49 -11.59 -26.93
C TRP A 36 12.39 -11.02 -28.35
N GLU A 37 12.27 -11.88 -29.36
CA GLU A 37 12.11 -11.46 -30.75
C GLU A 37 10.73 -10.81 -30.94
N ASP A 38 9.67 -11.58 -30.70
CA ASP A 38 8.28 -11.15 -30.92
C ASP A 38 7.85 -10.03 -29.98
N GLY A 39 8.27 -10.10 -28.71
CA GLY A 39 7.80 -9.21 -27.65
C GLY A 39 8.66 -7.96 -27.44
N VAL A 40 9.89 -7.94 -27.94
CA VAL A 40 10.81 -6.81 -27.75
C VAL A 40 11.38 -6.31 -29.08
N LEU A 41 12.10 -7.14 -29.82
CA LEU A 41 12.84 -6.69 -30.99
C LEU A 41 11.92 -6.29 -32.17
N ASP A 42 10.84 -7.01 -32.41
CA ASP A 42 9.96 -6.76 -33.57
C ASP A 42 9.01 -5.57 -33.36
N ILE A 43 8.77 -5.20 -32.11
CA ILE A 43 7.86 -4.11 -31.75
C ILE A 43 8.61 -2.77 -31.65
N LEU A 44 9.90 -2.81 -31.31
CA LEU A 44 10.74 -1.63 -31.22
C LEU A 44 11.25 -1.19 -32.59
N TYR A 45 11.33 0.13 -32.79
CA TYR A 45 11.99 0.70 -33.96
C TYR A 45 13.52 0.44 -33.93
N ASP A 46 14.16 0.48 -35.10
CA ASP A 46 15.58 0.16 -35.25
C ASP A 46 16.51 1.02 -34.38
N ASP A 47 16.17 2.29 -34.16
CA ASP A 47 16.91 3.19 -33.29
C ASP A 47 16.77 2.83 -31.80
N GLN A 48 15.60 2.31 -31.40
CA GLN A 48 15.29 1.93 -30.02
C GLN A 48 15.98 0.62 -29.61
N LYS A 49 16.13 -0.34 -30.53
CA LYS A 49 16.73 -1.65 -30.24
C LYS A 49 18.23 -1.74 -30.51
N ARG A 50 18.89 -0.64 -30.91
CA ARG A 50 20.31 -0.61 -31.31
C ARG A 50 21.27 -1.12 -30.24
N SER A 51 20.97 -0.91 -28.96
CA SER A 51 21.80 -1.34 -27.83
C SER A 51 21.38 -2.68 -27.23
N LEU A 52 20.35 -3.33 -27.78
CA LEU A 52 19.83 -4.59 -27.25
C LEU A 52 20.56 -5.79 -27.87
N PRO A 53 20.84 -6.83 -27.06
CA PRO A 53 21.35 -8.10 -27.58
C PRO A 53 20.30 -8.78 -28.46
N LEU A 54 20.73 -9.47 -29.52
CA LEU A 54 19.83 -10.26 -30.38
C LEU A 54 19.37 -11.56 -29.69
N SER A 55 20.22 -12.12 -28.82
CA SER A 55 19.95 -13.34 -28.07
C SER A 55 20.80 -13.38 -26.81
N GLY A 56 20.37 -14.10 -25.79
CA GLY A 56 21.10 -14.26 -24.54
C GLY A 56 20.35 -15.12 -23.54
N ASP A 57 20.98 -15.37 -22.39
CA ASP A 57 20.26 -15.92 -21.24
C ASP A 57 19.34 -14.87 -20.61
N TRP A 58 18.46 -15.31 -19.70
CA TRP A 58 17.48 -14.43 -19.05
C TRP A 58 18.13 -13.19 -18.42
N GLY A 59 19.23 -13.36 -17.68
CA GLY A 59 19.90 -12.26 -16.99
C GLY A 59 20.43 -11.23 -17.99
N THR A 60 21.13 -11.69 -19.03
CA THR A 60 21.68 -10.83 -20.08
C THR A 60 20.58 -10.02 -20.78
N LEU A 61 19.45 -10.64 -21.10
CA LEU A 61 18.35 -9.96 -21.78
C LEU A 61 17.65 -8.95 -20.85
N VAL A 62 17.29 -9.35 -19.64
CA VAL A 62 16.59 -8.47 -18.67
C VAL A 62 17.46 -7.30 -18.24
N ASP A 63 18.75 -7.53 -17.96
CA ASP A 63 19.69 -6.49 -17.52
C ASP A 63 20.06 -5.51 -18.65
N SER A 64 19.81 -5.88 -19.92
CA SER A 64 20.02 -4.99 -21.06
C SER A 64 18.93 -3.91 -21.20
N LEU A 65 17.78 -4.08 -20.54
CA LEU A 65 16.71 -3.08 -20.58
C LEU A 65 17.04 -1.91 -19.66
N ASP A 66 17.06 -0.71 -20.23
CA ASP A 66 17.07 0.53 -19.44
C ASP A 66 15.64 0.95 -19.04
N MET A 67 15.53 1.98 -18.20
CA MET A 67 14.22 2.47 -17.74
C MET A 67 13.34 2.99 -18.88
N ALA A 68 13.92 3.61 -19.91
CA ALA A 68 13.13 4.09 -21.03
C ALA A 68 12.49 2.94 -21.81
N LEU A 69 13.26 1.89 -22.08
CA LEU A 69 12.81 0.69 -22.77
C LEU A 69 11.80 -0.10 -21.93
N ALA A 70 12.04 -0.26 -20.63
CA ALA A 70 11.11 -0.94 -19.74
C ALA A 70 9.74 -0.22 -19.70
N LEU A 71 9.72 1.11 -19.55
CA LEU A 71 8.50 1.91 -19.59
C LEU A 71 7.84 1.91 -20.98
N LEU A 72 8.63 1.89 -22.05
CA LEU A 72 8.15 1.86 -23.43
C LEU A 72 7.44 0.54 -23.72
N LEU A 73 8.11 -0.58 -23.47
CA LEU A 73 7.55 -1.93 -23.67
C LEU A 73 6.28 -2.12 -22.85
N PHE A 74 6.26 -1.64 -21.59
CA PHE A 74 5.05 -1.68 -20.77
C PHE A 74 3.86 -0.98 -21.44
N ASP A 75 4.07 0.21 -22.01
CA ASP A 75 2.99 0.99 -22.63
C ASP A 75 2.58 0.47 -24.01
N LEU A 76 3.53 -0.08 -24.80
CA LEU A 76 3.25 -0.72 -26.09
C LEU A 76 2.38 -1.96 -25.91
N HIS A 77 2.73 -2.81 -24.94
CA HIS A 77 2.00 -4.03 -24.60
C HIS A 77 0.81 -3.81 -23.66
N TRP A 78 0.42 -2.55 -23.43
CA TRP A 78 -0.68 -2.25 -22.54
C TRP A 78 -1.98 -2.94 -23.00
N GLY A 79 -2.31 -2.82 -24.29
CA GLY A 79 -3.56 -3.38 -24.83
C GLY A 79 -3.61 -4.89 -24.68
N ASP A 80 -2.52 -5.56 -25.04
CA ASP A 80 -2.53 -7.01 -25.23
C ASP A 80 -2.27 -7.78 -23.94
N ILE A 81 -1.39 -7.26 -23.07
CA ILE A 81 -0.90 -7.96 -21.87
C ILE A 81 -1.38 -7.24 -20.60
N PHE A 82 -0.91 -6.01 -20.37
CA PHE A 82 -0.96 -5.40 -19.04
C PHE A 82 -2.35 -4.90 -18.67
N SER A 83 -3.19 -4.50 -19.63
CA SER A 83 -4.55 -4.02 -19.36
C SER A 83 -5.43 -5.08 -18.70
N ARG A 84 -5.10 -6.38 -18.84
CA ARG A 84 -5.84 -7.49 -18.25
C ARG A 84 -5.46 -7.78 -16.81
N LYS A 85 -4.29 -7.31 -16.38
CA LYS A 85 -3.68 -7.63 -15.07
C LYS A 85 -3.60 -6.41 -14.16
N LEU A 86 -3.50 -5.22 -14.73
CA LEU A 86 -3.22 -3.97 -14.02
C LEU A 86 -4.28 -2.90 -14.34
N SER A 87 -4.51 -2.02 -13.37
CA SER A 87 -5.46 -0.91 -13.55
C SER A 87 -4.90 0.18 -14.46
N VAL A 88 -5.79 0.94 -15.12
CA VAL A 88 -5.42 2.07 -15.99
C VAL A 88 -4.52 3.09 -15.28
N SER A 89 -4.63 3.23 -13.96
CA SER A 89 -3.76 4.08 -13.15
C SER A 89 -2.28 3.72 -13.31
N ASN A 90 -1.95 2.43 -13.41
CA ASN A 90 -0.57 1.98 -13.66
C ASN A 90 -0.04 2.49 -15.00
N ARG A 91 -0.87 2.46 -16.06
CA ARG A 91 -0.49 3.04 -17.36
C ARG A 91 -0.26 4.55 -17.26
N THR A 92 -1.10 5.26 -16.52
CA THR A 92 -0.94 6.69 -16.29
C THR A 92 0.37 7.00 -15.56
N TRP A 93 0.71 6.23 -14.53
CA TRP A 93 2.00 6.36 -13.83
C TRP A 93 3.18 6.09 -14.75
N VAL A 94 3.11 5.06 -15.61
CA VAL A 94 4.15 4.79 -16.61
C VAL A 94 4.34 5.99 -17.55
N LYS A 95 3.27 6.61 -18.03
CA LYS A 95 3.35 7.81 -18.88
C LYS A 95 3.99 9.00 -18.19
N GLU A 96 3.67 9.21 -16.93
CA GLU A 96 4.33 10.24 -16.12
C GLU A 96 5.81 9.96 -15.90
N LEU A 97 6.17 8.70 -15.60
CA LEU A 97 7.55 8.30 -15.38
C LEU A 97 8.40 8.39 -16.64
N LYS A 98 7.82 8.25 -17.84
CA LYS A 98 8.51 8.58 -19.10
C LYS A 98 8.96 10.05 -19.11
N GLY A 99 8.11 10.96 -18.64
CA GLY A 99 8.45 12.38 -18.48
C GLY A 99 9.52 12.62 -17.42
N VAL A 100 9.40 11.97 -16.25
CA VAL A 100 10.41 12.05 -15.17
C VAL A 100 11.78 11.57 -15.64
N ARG A 101 11.84 10.40 -16.30
CA ARG A 101 13.09 9.85 -16.84
C ARG A 101 13.68 10.77 -17.89
N ASN A 102 12.86 11.33 -18.78
CA ASN A 102 13.33 12.30 -19.78
C ASN A 102 13.95 13.53 -19.12
N ASN A 103 13.30 14.08 -18.10
CA ASN A 103 13.83 15.22 -17.35
C ASN A 103 15.15 14.88 -16.63
N LEU A 104 15.25 13.67 -16.05
CA LEU A 104 16.46 13.20 -15.39
C LEU A 104 17.64 13.02 -16.38
N ALA A 105 17.36 12.51 -17.59
CA ALA A 105 18.36 12.34 -18.65
C ALA A 105 18.84 13.69 -19.23
N HIS A 106 17.99 14.73 -19.19
CA HIS A 106 18.26 16.05 -19.78
C HIS A 106 18.40 17.16 -18.71
N LEU A 107 18.76 16.79 -17.49
CA LEU A 107 18.77 17.67 -16.32
C LEU A 107 19.73 18.89 -16.48
N GLY A 108 20.85 18.71 -17.17
CA GLY A 108 21.87 19.76 -17.35
C GLY A 108 22.50 20.17 -16.01
N GLY A 109 22.62 21.48 -15.76
CA GLY A 109 23.14 22.04 -14.50
C GLY A 109 22.07 22.39 -13.45
N LYS A 110 20.80 22.06 -13.69
CA LYS A 110 19.70 22.27 -12.73
C LYS A 110 19.50 21.01 -11.88
N ASP A 111 18.76 21.10 -10.79
CA ASP A 111 18.35 19.93 -10.02
C ASP A 111 16.81 19.88 -9.95
N PHE A 112 16.25 18.74 -9.53
CA PHE A 112 14.82 18.64 -9.26
C PHE A 112 14.44 19.49 -8.05
N THR A 113 13.23 20.06 -8.06
CA THR A 113 12.63 20.66 -6.86
C THR A 113 12.25 19.56 -5.86
N ASP A 114 12.10 19.89 -4.58
CA ASP A 114 11.67 18.90 -3.57
C ASP A 114 10.29 18.32 -3.91
N ASP A 115 9.38 19.15 -4.42
CA ASP A 115 8.04 18.74 -4.84
C ASP A 115 8.07 17.79 -6.05
N ASP A 116 8.90 18.09 -7.07
CA ASP A 116 9.05 17.22 -8.24
C ASP A 116 9.73 15.90 -7.87
N THR A 117 10.71 15.95 -6.96
CA THR A 117 11.41 14.77 -6.42
C THR A 117 10.44 13.87 -5.67
N TRP A 118 9.62 14.47 -4.79
CA TRP A 118 8.57 13.77 -4.07
C TRP A 118 7.55 13.14 -5.03
N ARG A 119 7.08 13.89 -6.03
CA ARG A 119 6.11 13.40 -7.00
C ARG A 119 6.65 12.23 -7.81
N ALA A 120 7.89 12.33 -8.29
CA ALA A 120 8.57 11.27 -9.02
C ALA A 120 8.64 9.98 -8.19
N LEU A 121 9.15 10.06 -6.96
CA LEU A 121 9.30 8.92 -6.08
C LEU A 121 7.94 8.33 -5.64
N ASP A 122 6.92 9.14 -5.38
CA ASP A 122 5.57 8.65 -5.06
C ASP A 122 4.95 7.91 -6.25
N THR A 123 5.11 8.41 -7.48
CA THR A 123 4.68 7.71 -8.70
C THR A 123 5.43 6.38 -8.88
N MET A 124 6.75 6.37 -8.66
CA MET A 124 7.55 5.14 -8.71
C MET A 124 7.07 4.10 -7.68
N ALA A 125 6.89 4.50 -6.42
CA ALA A 125 6.43 3.62 -5.35
C ALA A 125 5.03 3.05 -5.60
N ARG A 126 4.13 3.82 -6.20
CA ARG A 126 2.76 3.38 -6.54
C ARG A 126 2.75 2.33 -7.66
N LEU A 127 3.51 2.58 -8.73
CA LEU A 127 3.66 1.61 -9.82
C LEU A 127 4.32 0.33 -9.28
N CYS A 128 5.41 0.49 -8.54
CA CYS A 128 6.16 -0.61 -7.96
C CYS A 128 5.27 -1.46 -7.03
N ALA A 129 4.44 -0.84 -6.18
CA ALA A 129 3.57 -1.57 -5.25
C ALA A 129 2.53 -2.48 -5.93
N SER A 130 2.25 -2.28 -7.22
CA SER A 130 1.37 -3.15 -8.00
C SER A 130 2.08 -4.38 -8.58
N ILE A 131 3.42 -4.40 -8.57
CA ILE A 131 4.25 -5.46 -9.19
C ILE A 131 5.17 -6.14 -8.16
N ASP A 132 5.81 -5.38 -7.27
CA ASP A 132 6.73 -5.86 -6.25
C ASP A 132 6.62 -4.97 -5.00
N ALA A 133 6.09 -5.54 -3.92
CA ALA A 133 5.82 -4.78 -2.69
C ALA A 133 7.10 -4.41 -1.93
N ASP A 134 8.15 -5.24 -2.02
CA ASP A 134 9.40 -5.05 -1.29
C ASP A 134 10.22 -3.90 -1.90
N SER A 135 10.41 -3.88 -3.22
CA SER A 135 11.04 -2.76 -3.94
C SER A 135 10.24 -1.46 -3.77
N ALA A 136 8.90 -1.55 -3.70
CA ALA A 136 8.08 -0.37 -3.42
C ALA A 136 8.36 0.23 -2.04
N GLU A 137 8.64 -0.61 -1.04
CA GLU A 137 8.98 -0.16 0.31
C GLU A 137 10.36 0.50 0.35
N GLU A 138 11.34 -0.02 -0.39
CA GLU A 138 12.66 0.63 -0.54
C GLU A 138 12.51 2.05 -1.12
N ILE A 139 11.65 2.24 -2.13
CA ILE A 139 11.36 3.58 -2.66
C ILE A 139 10.68 4.47 -1.60
N ARG A 140 9.79 3.90 -0.76
CA ARG A 140 9.18 4.64 0.36
C ARG A 140 10.18 5.03 1.44
N GLU A 141 11.25 4.27 1.65
CA GLU A 141 12.36 4.69 2.52
C GLU A 141 13.00 5.98 2.02
N ILE A 142 13.27 6.07 0.70
CA ILE A 142 13.81 7.28 0.07
C ILE A 142 12.84 8.46 0.22
N LEU A 143 11.54 8.25 0.06
CA LEU A 143 10.51 9.27 0.30
C LEU A 143 10.54 9.78 1.74
N ARG A 144 10.61 8.88 2.72
CA ARG A 144 10.68 9.24 4.15
C ARG A 144 11.97 9.97 4.48
N GLU A 145 13.09 9.55 3.90
CA GLU A 145 14.36 10.29 4.03
C GLU A 145 14.29 11.69 3.43
N LEU A 146 13.68 11.85 2.25
CA LEU A 146 13.49 13.15 1.62
C LEU A 146 12.64 14.07 2.51
N ARG A 147 11.56 13.56 3.07
CA ARG A 147 10.57 14.37 3.80
C ARG A 147 10.91 14.60 5.27
N TYR A 148 11.50 13.61 5.94
CA TYR A 148 11.73 13.60 7.39
C TYR A 148 13.20 13.50 7.77
N GLY A 149 14.11 13.31 6.81
CA GLY A 149 15.53 13.08 7.07
C GLY A 149 15.86 11.67 7.55
N SER A 150 14.89 10.76 7.61
CA SER A 150 15.15 9.34 7.89
C SER A 150 14.12 8.37 7.33
N ALA A 151 14.59 7.18 6.94
CA ALA A 151 13.78 6.06 6.49
C ALA A 151 12.80 5.52 7.54
N ALA A 152 13.04 5.73 8.84
CA ALA A 152 12.11 5.29 9.88
C ALA A 152 10.96 6.29 10.17
N GLY A 153 10.90 7.38 9.38
CA GLY A 153 9.74 8.26 9.31
C GLY A 153 9.77 9.43 10.30
N SER A 154 8.60 10.04 10.50
CA SER A 154 8.47 11.33 11.21
C SER A 154 8.80 11.29 12.71
N MET A 155 8.88 10.10 13.32
CA MET A 155 9.05 9.93 14.78
C MET A 155 10.40 9.27 15.14
N ASN A 156 11.40 9.38 14.28
CA ASN A 156 12.73 8.92 14.59
C ASN A 156 13.26 9.48 15.92
N GLY A 157 13.35 8.62 16.92
CA GLY A 157 13.91 8.95 18.24
C GLY A 157 12.91 9.07 19.39
N THR A 158 11.59 9.00 19.16
CA THR A 158 10.62 8.84 20.25
C THR A 158 10.26 7.37 20.39
N ALA A 159 11.04 6.68 21.24
CA ALA A 159 10.67 5.35 21.72
C ALA A 159 9.19 5.35 22.12
N ALA A 160 8.47 4.33 21.66
CA ALA A 160 7.10 4.07 22.07
C ALA A 160 6.97 4.29 23.57
N VAL A 161 6.10 5.23 23.96
CA VAL A 161 5.78 5.44 25.37
C VAL A 161 5.32 4.09 25.91
N SER A 162 6.07 3.65 26.91
CA SER A 162 6.04 2.37 27.59
C SER A 162 4.64 1.79 27.72
N ALA A 163 4.54 0.47 27.49
CA ALA A 163 3.36 -0.32 27.83
C ALA A 163 2.82 0.07 29.23
N PRO A 164 1.51 0.27 29.41
CA PRO A 164 0.95 0.40 30.74
C PRO A 164 1.30 -0.87 31.52
N LYS A 165 1.97 -0.69 32.66
CA LYS A 165 2.08 -1.75 33.67
C LYS A 165 0.68 -2.30 33.93
N THR A 166 0.57 -3.62 33.94
CA THR A 166 -0.63 -4.38 34.31
C THR A 166 -1.39 -3.69 35.43
N ALA A 167 -2.57 -3.14 35.11
CA ALA A 167 -3.48 -2.62 36.10
C ALA A 167 -4.07 -3.80 36.88
N ALA A 168 -3.81 -3.82 38.19
CA ALA A 168 -4.53 -4.68 39.13
C ALA A 168 -6.04 -4.31 39.15
N PRO A 169 -6.93 -5.21 39.59
CA PRO A 169 -8.36 -5.00 39.46
C PRO A 169 -8.86 -3.80 40.27
N ASN A 170 -9.80 -3.07 39.68
CA ASN A 170 -10.44 -1.87 40.21
C ASN A 170 -11.12 -2.11 41.57
N THR A 171 -10.69 -1.39 42.61
CA THR A 171 -11.56 -0.96 43.72
C THR A 171 -10.91 0.22 44.45
N SER A 172 -11.22 1.45 44.06
CA SER A 172 -11.33 2.61 44.95
C SER A 172 -11.78 3.82 44.13
N GLY A 173 -12.98 4.31 44.43
CA GLY A 173 -13.53 5.51 43.82
C GLY A 173 -12.77 6.76 44.25
N ILE A 174 -12.81 7.74 43.35
CA ILE A 174 -12.78 9.19 43.61
C ILE A 174 -11.71 9.67 44.60
N LEU A 175 -10.68 10.30 44.04
CA LEU A 175 -9.74 11.21 44.71
C LEU A 175 -8.85 10.57 45.78
N GLN A 176 -7.93 9.68 45.36
CA GLN A 176 -6.65 9.59 46.04
C GLN A 176 -5.67 10.54 45.34
N SER A 177 -5.29 11.59 46.06
CA SER A 177 -4.41 12.67 45.64
C SER A 177 -3.06 12.13 45.18
N VAL A 178 -2.95 11.82 43.89
CA VAL A 178 -1.66 11.91 43.20
C VAL A 178 -1.28 13.38 43.31
N LEU A 179 -0.15 13.67 43.94
CA LEU A 179 0.44 15.01 44.03
C LEU A 179 0.53 15.58 42.60
N LEU A 180 -0.45 16.40 42.21
CA LEU A 180 -0.53 17.13 40.94
C LEU A 180 0.63 18.14 40.78
N SER A 181 1.52 18.26 41.76
CA SER A 181 2.57 19.26 41.86
C SER A 181 3.88 18.93 41.11
N SER A 182 3.97 17.83 40.34
CA SER A 182 5.22 17.46 39.65
C SER A 182 5.10 17.04 38.19
N LEU A 183 3.91 17.08 37.58
CA LEU A 183 3.78 16.84 36.13
C LEU A 183 3.87 18.17 35.38
N PRO A 184 4.84 18.35 34.48
CA PRO A 184 4.92 19.55 33.65
C PRO A 184 3.66 19.68 32.79
N SER A 185 3.26 20.91 32.47
CA SER A 185 2.13 21.16 31.57
C SER A 185 2.41 20.48 30.23
N TRP A 186 1.38 19.93 29.57
CA TRP A 186 1.53 19.35 28.24
C TRP A 186 2.16 20.34 27.24
N ARG A 187 1.94 21.64 27.44
CA ARG A 187 2.53 22.72 26.64
C ARG A 187 4.05 22.83 26.80
N ASP A 188 4.57 22.40 27.95
CA ASP A 188 6.00 22.45 28.26
C ASP A 188 6.74 21.20 27.75
N VAL A 189 6.01 20.11 27.48
CA VAL A 189 6.59 18.82 27.05
C VAL A 189 6.26 18.44 25.61
N ILE A 190 5.25 19.05 24.98
CA ILE A 190 4.86 18.76 23.60
C ILE A 190 5.10 19.99 22.74
N LYS A 191 5.89 19.81 21.68
CA LYS A 191 5.97 20.77 20.57
C LYS A 191 4.95 20.36 19.51
N PRO A 192 3.99 21.23 19.15
CA PRO A 192 3.07 20.94 18.05
C PRO A 192 3.83 20.68 16.75
N HIS A 193 3.28 19.84 15.88
CA HIS A 193 3.85 19.60 14.55
C HIS A 193 4.01 20.95 13.81
N PRO A 194 5.08 21.15 13.02
CA PRO A 194 5.34 22.44 12.35
C PRO A 194 4.14 23.01 11.60
N ASP A 195 3.35 22.18 10.95
CA ASP A 195 2.16 22.62 10.19
C ASP A 195 1.00 23.11 11.09
N VAL A 196 0.87 22.52 12.29
CA VAL A 196 -0.10 22.98 13.31
C VAL A 196 0.42 24.27 13.94
N ALA A 197 1.70 24.32 14.30
CA ALA A 197 2.34 25.50 14.88
C ALA A 197 2.31 26.71 13.93
N ALA A 198 2.49 26.47 12.62
CA ALA A 198 2.44 27.50 11.58
C ALA A 198 1.02 27.83 11.09
N GLY A 199 -0.02 27.15 11.60
CA GLY A 199 -1.41 27.37 11.19
C GLY A 199 -1.72 26.99 9.73
N ARG A 200 -0.88 26.17 9.09
CA ARG A 200 -1.02 25.75 7.68
C ARG A 200 -1.84 24.48 7.50
N TYR A 201 -2.47 23.99 8.56
CA TYR A 201 -3.17 22.72 8.58
C TYR A 201 -4.57 22.84 7.95
N LYS A 202 -4.95 21.93 7.05
CA LYS A 202 -6.33 21.85 6.55
C LYS A 202 -7.09 20.79 7.33
N ASN A 203 -8.27 21.12 7.87
CA ASN A 203 -9.11 20.13 8.58
C ASN A 203 -9.40 18.87 7.76
N ALA A 204 -9.46 18.98 6.42
CA ALA A 204 -9.64 17.86 5.51
C ALA A 204 -8.45 16.87 5.51
N GLU A 205 -7.24 17.31 5.84
CA GLU A 205 -6.03 16.47 5.91
C GLU A 205 -6.00 15.56 7.14
N PHE A 206 -6.88 15.78 8.13
CA PHE A 206 -6.99 14.97 9.37
C PHE A 206 -8.18 14.00 9.36
N ALA A 207 -8.97 14.01 8.28
CA ALA A 207 -10.07 13.07 8.13
C ALA A 207 -9.53 11.78 7.52
N ALA A 208 -9.33 10.77 8.37
CA ALA A 208 -9.04 9.41 7.91
C ALA A 208 -10.18 8.92 6.99
N ASP A 209 -9.82 8.58 5.74
CA ASP A 209 -10.72 8.00 4.75
C ASP A 209 -10.17 6.63 4.31
N LEU A 210 -10.80 5.57 4.82
CA LEU A 210 -10.40 4.20 4.51
C LEU A 210 -10.56 3.85 3.02
N ALA A 211 -11.55 4.44 2.33
CA ALA A 211 -11.77 4.17 0.92
C ALA A 211 -10.65 4.75 0.05
N GLN A 212 -10.20 5.97 0.38
CA GLN A 212 -9.04 6.58 -0.28
C GLN A 212 -7.78 5.75 -0.04
N VAL A 213 -7.47 5.42 1.22
CA VAL A 213 -6.26 4.63 1.54
C VAL A 213 -6.27 3.27 0.86
N ALA A 214 -7.42 2.60 0.81
CA ALA A 214 -7.57 1.31 0.11
C ALA A 214 -7.31 1.41 -1.40
N ARG A 215 -7.60 2.56 -2.03
CA ARG A 215 -7.25 2.86 -3.44
C ARG A 215 -5.82 3.39 -3.62
N GLY A 216 -5.07 3.53 -2.53
CA GLY A 216 -3.77 4.18 -2.52
C GLY A 216 -3.86 5.70 -2.71
N GLU A 217 -5.02 6.31 -2.51
CA GLU A 217 -5.26 7.76 -2.53
C GLU A 217 -5.15 8.36 -1.12
N GLY A 218 -5.19 9.69 -1.03
CA GLY A 218 -5.11 10.41 0.24
C GLY A 218 -3.69 10.75 0.67
N SER A 219 -3.58 11.34 1.86
CA SER A 219 -2.31 11.83 2.40
C SER A 219 -1.34 10.68 2.68
N PHE A 220 -0.04 10.96 2.55
CA PHE A 220 1.00 9.95 2.72
C PHE A 220 1.01 9.38 4.15
N GLU A 221 0.66 10.19 5.14
CA GLU A 221 0.58 9.84 6.56
C GLU A 221 -0.45 8.75 6.86
N TYR A 222 -1.51 8.63 6.05
CA TYR A 222 -2.50 7.57 6.18
C TYR A 222 -2.23 6.40 5.23
N ARG A 223 -1.52 6.61 4.11
CA ARG A 223 -1.21 5.56 3.13
C ARG A 223 -0.01 4.71 3.51
N ASP A 224 1.03 5.34 4.05
CA ASP A 224 2.26 4.66 4.44
C ASP A 224 2.09 4.04 5.84
N PRO A 225 2.24 2.72 6.00
CA PRO A 225 2.02 2.06 7.29
C PRO A 225 3.03 2.51 8.35
N VAL A 226 4.26 2.87 7.95
CA VAL A 226 5.29 3.31 8.90
C VAL A 226 4.94 4.67 9.47
N GLU A 227 4.57 5.63 8.62
CA GLU A 227 4.05 6.94 9.07
C GLU A 227 2.76 6.82 9.86
N PHE A 228 1.83 5.98 9.39
CA PHE A 228 0.56 5.77 10.07
C PHE A 228 0.78 5.30 11.50
N PHE A 229 1.59 4.25 11.72
CA PHE A 229 1.86 3.72 13.05
C PHE A 229 2.80 4.60 13.87
N ALA A 230 3.72 5.34 13.25
CA ALA A 230 4.55 6.33 13.94
C ALA A 230 3.69 7.43 14.60
N ARG A 231 2.62 7.86 13.92
CA ARG A 231 1.71 8.91 14.39
C ARG A 231 0.54 8.38 15.20
N THR A 232 0.40 7.06 15.32
CA THR A 232 -0.73 6.41 15.99
C THR A 232 -0.34 5.93 17.38
N TYR A 233 -1.00 6.50 18.40
CA TYR A 233 -0.97 5.91 19.73
C TYR A 233 -1.93 4.71 19.81
N VAL A 234 -1.37 3.51 19.97
CA VAL A 234 -2.16 2.28 20.09
C VAL A 234 -2.78 2.22 21.49
N THR A 235 -4.02 2.68 21.61
CA THR A 235 -4.80 2.62 22.86
C THR A 235 -5.09 1.17 23.26
N GLU A 236 -5.49 0.95 24.52
CA GLU A 236 -5.86 -0.38 25.02
C GLU A 236 -7.00 -1.00 24.20
N GLY A 237 -8.04 -0.23 23.88
CA GLY A 237 -9.15 -0.69 23.04
C GLY A 237 -8.73 -1.03 21.61
N MET A 238 -7.83 -0.25 21.01
CA MET A 238 -7.26 -0.57 19.69
C MET A 238 -6.40 -1.83 19.77
N ALA A 239 -5.56 -1.98 20.81
CA ALA A 239 -4.76 -3.18 21.02
C ALA A 239 -5.65 -4.43 21.18
N GLY A 240 -6.76 -4.33 21.91
CA GLY A 240 -7.75 -5.40 22.03
C GLY A 240 -8.34 -5.80 20.67
N LEU A 241 -8.77 -4.81 19.87
CA LEU A 241 -9.27 -5.02 18.51
C LEU A 241 -8.24 -5.72 17.61
N LEU A 242 -7.03 -5.17 17.53
CA LEU A 242 -5.95 -5.69 16.69
C LEU A 242 -5.56 -7.12 17.12
N MET A 243 -5.49 -7.38 18.43
CA MET A 243 -5.21 -8.71 18.97
C MET A 243 -6.25 -9.75 18.55
N GLN A 244 -7.56 -9.41 18.61
CA GLN A 244 -8.63 -10.31 18.18
C GLN A 244 -8.49 -10.69 16.69
N ALA A 245 -8.24 -9.69 15.84
CA ALA A 245 -8.01 -9.92 14.41
C ALA A 245 -6.77 -10.77 14.15
N LEU A 246 -5.64 -10.47 14.81
CA LEU A 246 -4.39 -11.21 14.68
C LEU A 246 -4.56 -12.69 15.06
N ARG A 247 -5.18 -12.97 16.21
CA ARG A 247 -5.40 -14.36 16.64
C ARG A 247 -6.27 -15.12 15.64
N ARG A 248 -7.36 -14.49 15.15
CA ARG A 248 -8.26 -15.11 14.18
C ARG A 248 -7.55 -15.46 12.87
N ILE A 249 -6.84 -14.50 12.28
CA ILE A 249 -6.11 -14.72 11.02
C ILE A 249 -4.93 -15.68 11.24
N GLY A 250 -4.30 -15.64 12.42
CA GLY A 250 -3.24 -16.57 12.81
C GLY A 250 -3.72 -17.99 13.16
N GLY A 251 -4.97 -18.36 12.85
CA GLY A 251 -5.51 -19.71 13.06
C GLY A 251 -5.82 -20.06 14.52
N LYS A 252 -5.88 -19.06 15.41
CA LYS A 252 -6.23 -19.22 16.82
C LYS A 252 -7.68 -18.80 17.07
N ASP A 253 -8.05 -18.74 18.34
CA ASP A 253 -9.29 -18.15 18.81
C ASP A 253 -9.26 -16.62 18.66
N GLY A 254 -10.25 -16.08 17.96
CA GLY A 254 -10.45 -14.65 17.80
C GLY A 254 -11.83 -14.39 17.21
N GLU A 255 -12.42 -13.26 17.56
CA GLU A 255 -13.77 -12.90 17.11
C GLU A 255 -13.84 -12.76 15.57
N PRO A 256 -14.74 -13.51 14.88
CA PRO A 256 -14.84 -13.45 13.42
C PRO A 256 -15.56 -12.18 12.92
N VAL A 257 -16.36 -11.54 13.77
CA VAL A 257 -17.10 -10.31 13.46
C VAL A 257 -16.92 -9.35 14.61
N ILE A 258 -16.33 -8.18 14.34
CA ILE A 258 -16.06 -7.18 15.37
C ILE A 258 -16.86 -5.92 15.08
N GLN A 259 -17.78 -5.58 15.97
CA GLN A 259 -18.56 -4.34 15.88
C GLN A 259 -17.84 -3.20 16.61
N LEU A 260 -17.39 -2.19 15.86
CA LEU A 260 -16.78 -0.99 16.44
C LEU A 260 -17.86 -0.08 17.03
N LYS A 261 -18.13 -0.22 18.32
CA LYS A 261 -19.00 0.68 19.08
C LYS A 261 -18.18 1.87 19.56
N THR A 262 -18.26 3.01 18.88
CA THR A 262 -17.78 4.28 19.46
C THR A 262 -18.87 5.33 19.42
N ALA A 263 -19.05 6.01 20.55
CA ALA A 263 -19.69 7.32 20.57
C ALA A 263 -18.84 8.27 19.69
N PHE A 264 -19.51 9.09 18.88
CA PHE A 264 -19.00 10.00 17.85
C PHE A 264 -17.51 10.44 17.95
N GLY A 265 -16.81 10.42 16.81
CA GLY A 265 -15.41 10.91 16.70
C GLY A 265 -14.33 9.99 17.27
N GLY A 266 -14.68 8.90 17.94
CA GLY A 266 -13.74 8.02 18.66
C GLY A 266 -12.85 7.09 17.82
N GLY A 267 -12.43 7.48 16.60
CA GLY A 267 -11.36 6.75 15.88
C GLY A 267 -11.72 5.41 15.24
N LYS A 268 -12.97 5.18 14.81
CA LYS A 268 -13.36 3.94 14.09
C LYS A 268 -12.60 3.76 12.79
N THR A 269 -12.63 4.77 11.92
CA THR A 269 -11.91 4.71 10.64
C THR A 269 -10.41 4.54 10.86
N HIS A 270 -9.86 5.21 11.88
CA HIS A 270 -8.47 5.05 12.28
C HIS A 270 -8.14 3.61 12.75
N SER A 271 -9.03 3.00 13.53
CA SER A 271 -8.89 1.60 13.97
C SER A 271 -9.00 0.63 12.80
N MET A 272 -9.87 0.90 11.82
CA MET A 272 -9.95 0.13 10.59
C MET A 272 -8.71 0.29 9.70
N LEU A 273 -8.13 1.49 9.64
CA LEU A 273 -6.84 1.72 8.96
C LEU A 273 -5.70 0.96 9.62
N ALA A 274 -5.67 0.92 10.96
CA ALA A 274 -4.70 0.11 11.69
C ALA A 274 -4.84 -1.38 11.35
N LEU A 275 -6.06 -1.92 11.31
CA LEU A 275 -6.32 -3.29 10.86
C LEU A 275 -5.89 -3.51 9.41
N TYR A 276 -6.25 -2.58 8.53
CA TYR A 276 -5.93 -2.63 7.10
C TYR A 276 -4.42 -2.73 6.86
N HIS A 277 -3.65 -1.81 7.43
CA HIS A 277 -2.18 -1.79 7.29
C HIS A 277 -1.52 -3.01 7.90
N MET A 278 -1.96 -3.41 9.09
CA MET A 278 -1.40 -4.56 9.80
C MET A 278 -1.64 -5.88 9.05
N LEU A 279 -2.86 -6.12 8.54
CA LEU A 279 -3.22 -7.39 7.90
C LEU A 279 -2.76 -7.48 6.44
N ARG A 280 -2.64 -6.34 5.74
CA ARG A 280 -1.99 -6.30 4.41
C ARG A 280 -0.52 -6.67 4.50
N GLY A 281 0.14 -6.37 5.62
CA GLY A 281 1.51 -6.81 5.91
C GLY A 281 2.52 -6.37 4.84
N THR A 282 2.35 -5.16 4.29
CA THR A 282 3.22 -4.61 3.23
C THR A 282 4.58 -4.13 3.76
N VAL A 283 4.76 -4.10 5.08
CA VAL A 283 6.03 -3.76 5.73
C VAL A 283 6.36 -4.76 6.83
N PRO A 284 7.65 -5.05 7.08
CA PRO A 284 8.05 -5.93 8.15
C PRO A 284 7.79 -5.30 9.52
N LEU A 285 7.53 -6.15 10.53
CA LEU A 285 7.22 -5.72 11.91
C LEU A 285 8.30 -4.81 12.52
N SER A 286 9.57 -4.98 12.12
CA SER A 286 10.69 -4.14 12.55
C SER A 286 10.51 -2.67 12.21
N LYS A 287 9.73 -2.35 11.18
CA LYS A 287 9.43 -0.97 10.74
C LYS A 287 8.22 -0.36 11.45
N ILE A 288 7.40 -1.15 12.12
CA ILE A 288 6.18 -0.70 12.83
C ILE A 288 6.19 -1.16 14.30
N PRO A 289 7.14 -0.66 15.12
CA PRO A 289 7.34 -1.11 16.50
C PRO A 289 6.11 -0.92 17.39
N ALA A 290 5.23 0.04 17.09
CA ALA A 290 3.99 0.28 17.82
C ALA A 290 3.05 -0.95 17.88
N VAL A 291 3.15 -1.87 16.91
CA VAL A 291 2.31 -3.08 16.83
C VAL A 291 2.94 -4.27 17.56
N GLN A 292 4.24 -4.25 17.86
CA GLN A 292 4.95 -5.38 18.49
C GLN A 292 4.31 -5.86 19.81
N PRO A 293 3.91 -4.97 20.75
CA PRO A 293 3.28 -5.41 22.00
C PRO A 293 1.94 -6.14 21.75
N VAL A 294 1.20 -5.73 20.72
CA VAL A 294 -0.07 -6.35 20.35
C VAL A 294 0.16 -7.75 19.78
N LEU A 295 1.17 -7.91 18.92
CA LEU A 295 1.53 -9.20 18.33
C LEU A 295 1.97 -10.20 19.41
N ALA A 296 2.79 -9.74 20.36
CA ALA A 296 3.21 -10.54 21.51
C ALA A 296 2.00 -10.99 22.36
N ARG A 297 1.03 -10.11 22.61
CA ARG A 297 -0.23 -10.45 23.31
C ARG A 297 -1.09 -11.45 22.55
N ALA A 298 -1.07 -11.41 21.21
CA ALA A 298 -1.73 -12.42 20.36
C ALA A 298 -0.96 -13.77 20.34
N GLY A 299 0.24 -13.82 20.94
CA GLY A 299 1.12 -14.99 20.95
C GLY A 299 1.62 -15.36 19.55
N LEU A 300 1.77 -14.39 18.66
CA LEU A 300 2.31 -14.61 17.31
C LEU A 300 3.75 -14.08 17.25
N SER A 301 4.59 -14.76 16.46
CA SER A 301 5.98 -14.36 16.22
C SER A 301 6.16 -13.55 14.94
N THR A 302 5.21 -13.67 14.01
CA THR A 302 5.21 -12.98 12.71
C THR A 302 3.85 -12.35 12.45
N LEU A 303 3.84 -11.25 11.69
CA LEU A 303 2.59 -10.66 11.22
C LEU A 303 1.96 -11.59 10.17
N PRO A 304 0.75 -12.10 10.42
CA PRO A 304 0.05 -12.86 9.39
C PRO A 304 -0.34 -11.91 8.25
N LYS A 305 -0.18 -12.37 7.01
CA LYS A 305 -0.65 -11.66 5.82
C LYS A 305 -2.03 -12.20 5.42
N ALA A 306 -2.94 -11.30 5.07
CA ALA A 306 -4.26 -11.66 4.57
C ALA A 306 -4.62 -10.86 3.32
N ASN A 307 -5.45 -11.46 2.46
CA ASN A 307 -6.16 -10.73 1.42
C ASN A 307 -7.27 -9.91 2.08
N VAL A 308 -7.24 -8.59 1.89
CA VAL A 308 -8.16 -7.66 2.56
C VAL A 308 -9.07 -7.03 1.52
N ALA A 309 -10.38 -7.13 1.73
CA ALA A 309 -11.39 -6.37 1.02
C ALA A 309 -11.93 -5.24 1.90
N VAL A 310 -12.15 -4.09 1.30
CA VAL A 310 -12.61 -2.86 1.94
C VAL A 310 -13.91 -2.42 1.29
N LEU A 311 -15.00 -2.50 2.05
CA LEU A 311 -16.33 -2.04 1.64
C LEU A 311 -16.72 -0.81 2.45
N VAL A 312 -16.80 0.35 1.79
CA VAL A 312 -17.21 1.60 2.42
C VAL A 312 -18.51 2.07 1.79
N GLY A 313 -19.61 1.99 2.55
CA GLY A 313 -20.96 2.27 2.03
C GLY A 313 -21.20 3.71 1.57
N THR A 314 -20.35 4.67 1.96
CA THR A 314 -20.39 6.05 1.44
C THR A 314 -19.62 6.22 0.13
N ALA A 315 -18.75 5.27 -0.22
CA ALA A 315 -17.97 5.28 -1.45
C ALA A 315 -18.56 4.37 -2.53
N ILE A 316 -19.24 3.29 -2.13
CA ILE A 316 -19.86 2.33 -3.04
C ILE A 316 -21.31 2.73 -3.25
N ASP A 317 -21.69 2.95 -4.50
CA ASP A 317 -23.10 3.08 -4.89
C ASP A 317 -23.63 1.69 -5.29
N PRO A 318 -24.44 1.02 -4.44
CA PRO A 318 -24.97 -0.31 -4.75
C PRO A 318 -26.12 -0.28 -5.77
N THR A 319 -26.58 0.91 -6.19
CA THR A 319 -27.64 1.04 -7.20
C THR A 319 -27.08 0.98 -8.63
N ARG A 320 -25.76 1.12 -8.77
CA ARG A 320 -25.08 1.15 -10.06
C ARG A 320 -24.16 -0.05 -10.22
N VAL A 321 -24.09 -0.53 -11.45
CA VAL A 321 -23.09 -1.54 -11.81
C VAL A 321 -21.71 -0.92 -11.70
N GLN A 322 -20.86 -1.54 -10.89
CA GLN A 322 -19.47 -1.14 -10.71
C GLN A 322 -18.59 -1.86 -11.73
N ARG A 323 -17.58 -1.15 -12.24
CA ARG A 323 -16.57 -1.70 -13.16
C ARG A 323 -15.21 -1.53 -12.52
N PRO A 324 -14.73 -2.51 -11.75
CA PRO A 324 -13.48 -2.38 -11.01
C PRO A 324 -12.30 -2.17 -11.97
N PRO A 325 -11.47 -1.14 -11.75
CA PRO A 325 -10.27 -0.92 -12.57
C PRO A 325 -9.27 -2.08 -12.53
N HIS A 326 -9.28 -2.87 -11.46
CA HIS A 326 -8.37 -3.98 -11.22
C HIS A 326 -8.88 -5.33 -11.80
N MET A 327 -10.12 -5.39 -12.28
CA MET A 327 -10.71 -6.57 -12.93
C MET A 327 -11.46 -6.14 -14.21
N PRO A 328 -10.74 -5.76 -15.27
CA PRO A 328 -11.34 -5.28 -16.51
C PRO A 328 -12.28 -6.32 -17.13
N GLY A 329 -13.41 -5.85 -17.66
CA GLY A 329 -14.46 -6.71 -18.24
C GLY A 329 -15.45 -7.28 -17.20
N LEU A 330 -15.19 -7.09 -15.91
CA LEU A 330 -16.12 -7.48 -14.85
C LEU A 330 -17.18 -6.41 -14.62
N MET A 331 -18.43 -6.86 -14.48
CA MET A 331 -19.58 -6.03 -14.08
C MET A 331 -20.04 -6.51 -12.72
N ILE A 332 -19.89 -5.65 -11.72
CA ILE A 332 -20.23 -5.96 -10.33
C ILE A 332 -21.57 -5.32 -9.99
N HIS A 333 -22.48 -6.11 -9.44
CA HIS A 333 -23.85 -5.68 -9.15
C HIS A 333 -24.17 -5.69 -7.66
N THR A 334 -23.35 -6.34 -6.83
CA THR A 334 -23.60 -6.56 -5.42
C THR A 334 -22.36 -6.29 -4.56
N LEU A 335 -22.55 -6.03 -3.26
CA LEU A 335 -21.46 -5.91 -2.30
C LEU A 335 -20.64 -7.21 -2.17
N TRP A 336 -21.28 -8.37 -2.41
CA TRP A 336 -20.61 -9.67 -2.43
C TRP A 336 -19.69 -9.79 -3.65
N GLY A 337 -20.16 -9.35 -4.83
CA GLY A 337 -19.36 -9.25 -6.03
C GLY A 337 -18.16 -8.32 -5.84
N GLU A 338 -18.36 -7.16 -5.23
CA GLU A 338 -17.29 -6.20 -4.91
C GLU A 338 -16.23 -6.82 -4.00
N MET A 339 -16.65 -7.44 -2.90
CA MET A 339 -15.75 -8.12 -1.98
C MET A 339 -14.98 -9.25 -2.66
N ALA A 340 -15.66 -10.10 -3.43
CA ALA A 340 -15.01 -11.21 -4.12
C ALA A 340 -14.03 -10.73 -5.19
N ALA A 341 -14.34 -9.66 -5.92
CA ALA A 341 -13.44 -9.08 -6.91
C ALA A 341 -12.18 -8.50 -6.27
N GLN A 342 -12.31 -7.77 -5.16
CA GLN A 342 -11.16 -7.26 -4.41
C GLN A 342 -10.28 -8.38 -3.85
N LEU A 343 -10.88 -9.45 -3.29
CA LEU A 343 -10.15 -10.61 -2.78
C LEU A 343 -9.45 -11.38 -3.91
N ALA A 344 -10.14 -11.59 -5.04
CA ALA A 344 -9.58 -12.24 -6.22
C ALA A 344 -8.37 -11.49 -6.77
N ALA A 345 -8.45 -10.16 -6.85
CA ALA A 345 -7.34 -9.31 -7.27
C ALA A 345 -6.18 -9.34 -6.27
N SER A 346 -6.47 -9.22 -4.97
CA SER A 346 -5.46 -9.30 -3.91
C SER A 346 -4.72 -10.64 -3.91
N ALA A 347 -5.42 -11.74 -4.19
CA ALA A 347 -4.85 -13.08 -4.24
C ALA A 347 -4.18 -13.42 -5.59
N GLY A 348 -4.26 -12.54 -6.59
CA GLY A 348 -3.79 -12.84 -7.95
C GLY A 348 -4.54 -13.97 -8.64
N ASN A 349 -5.76 -14.30 -8.19
CA ASN A 349 -6.56 -15.41 -8.69
C ASN A 349 -7.97 -14.96 -9.07
N PRO A 350 -8.19 -14.55 -10.34
CA PRO A 350 -9.49 -14.09 -10.83
C PRO A 350 -10.62 -15.12 -10.66
N LYS A 351 -10.30 -16.42 -10.62
CA LYS A 351 -11.30 -17.50 -10.46
C LYS A 351 -12.01 -17.45 -9.12
N LEU A 352 -11.46 -16.76 -8.12
CA LEU A 352 -12.14 -16.57 -6.83
C LEU A 352 -13.47 -15.80 -6.98
N TYR A 353 -13.61 -14.97 -8.01
CA TYR A 353 -14.88 -14.31 -8.29
C TYR A 353 -15.95 -15.27 -8.85
N ASP A 354 -15.55 -16.36 -9.52
CA ASP A 354 -16.50 -17.29 -10.15
C ASP A 354 -17.46 -17.94 -9.13
N TYR A 355 -17.05 -18.05 -7.85
CA TYR A 355 -17.91 -18.55 -6.77
C TYR A 355 -19.16 -17.70 -6.53
N VAL A 356 -19.10 -16.38 -6.77
CA VAL A 356 -20.23 -15.46 -6.54
C VAL A 356 -20.83 -14.93 -7.83
N LYS A 357 -20.19 -15.17 -8.97
CA LYS A 357 -20.51 -14.60 -10.30
C LYS A 357 -21.98 -14.73 -10.69
N GLU A 358 -22.58 -15.91 -10.51
CA GLU A 358 -23.98 -16.11 -10.91
C GLU A 358 -24.97 -15.38 -10.00
N ALA A 359 -24.66 -15.25 -8.71
CA ALA A 359 -25.47 -14.46 -7.78
C ALA A 359 -25.30 -12.95 -8.06
N ASP A 360 -24.06 -12.52 -8.31
CA ASP A 360 -23.72 -11.14 -8.62
C ASP A 360 -24.41 -10.69 -9.92
N LYS A 361 -24.31 -11.45 -11.02
CA LYS A 361 -25.04 -11.16 -12.28
C LYS A 361 -26.55 -10.99 -12.09
N LYS A 362 -27.14 -11.74 -11.15
CA LYS A 362 -28.57 -11.69 -10.83
C LYS A 362 -28.92 -10.56 -9.84
N GLY A 363 -27.94 -9.84 -9.31
CA GLY A 363 -28.14 -8.78 -8.31
C GLY A 363 -28.60 -9.29 -6.95
N VAL A 364 -28.29 -10.55 -6.60
CA VAL A 364 -28.73 -11.18 -5.35
C VAL A 364 -27.56 -11.68 -4.52
N SER A 365 -27.78 -11.90 -3.21
CA SER A 365 -26.75 -12.46 -2.34
C SER A 365 -26.47 -13.93 -2.70
N PRO A 366 -25.20 -14.38 -2.66
CA PRO A 366 -24.87 -15.78 -2.86
C PRO A 366 -25.37 -16.64 -1.68
N GLY A 367 -25.59 -17.93 -1.94
CA GLY A 367 -25.90 -18.91 -0.90
C GLY A 367 -24.71 -19.19 0.02
N SER A 368 -24.98 -19.69 1.22
CA SER A 368 -23.95 -20.00 2.23
C SER A 368 -22.91 -21.03 1.72
N GLU A 369 -23.34 -22.03 0.96
CA GLU A 369 -22.45 -23.05 0.38
C GLU A 369 -21.41 -22.45 -0.56
N ALA A 370 -21.81 -21.48 -1.39
CA ALA A 370 -20.90 -20.77 -2.29
C ALA A 370 -19.81 -20.04 -1.51
N ILE A 371 -20.18 -19.39 -0.39
CA ILE A 371 -19.23 -18.68 0.48
C ILE A 371 -18.25 -19.66 1.14
N VAL A 372 -18.74 -20.80 1.65
CA VAL A 372 -17.89 -21.83 2.28
C VAL A 372 -16.95 -22.50 1.27
N SER A 373 -17.40 -22.68 0.03
CA SER A 373 -16.59 -23.26 -1.05
C SER A 373 -15.47 -22.33 -1.55
N CYS A 374 -15.61 -21.02 -1.31
CA CYS A 374 -14.57 -20.03 -1.58
C CYS A 374 -13.45 -20.11 -0.52
N LYS A 375 -12.72 -21.23 -0.51
CA LYS A 375 -11.49 -21.36 0.27
C LYS A 375 -10.36 -20.69 -0.51
N ILE A 376 -10.00 -19.50 -0.07
CA ILE A 376 -8.76 -18.83 -0.46
C ILE A 376 -7.65 -19.55 0.31
N ASN A 377 -7.10 -20.63 -0.28
CA ASN A 377 -5.90 -21.27 0.24
C ASN A 377 -4.67 -20.42 -0.07
#